data_AF-A0A3M0I4S6-F1
#
_entry.id   AF-A0A3M0I4S6-F1
#
_cell.length_a   1.000
_cell.length_b   1.000
_cell.length_c   1.000
_cell.angle_alpha   90.00
_cell.angle_beta   90.00
_cell.angle_gamma   90.00
#
_symmetry.space_group_name_H-M   'P 1'
#
loop_
_entity.id
_entity.type
_entity.pdbx_description
1 polymer ?
#
loop_
_entity_poly.entity_id
_entity_poly.type
_entity_poly.pdbx_seq_one_letter_code
_entity_poly.pdbx_strand_id
1 'polypeptide(L)'
;MSNPTRSASTDELEAVFQRELVTDRWAAAETAFALASRHRDLTDWSASREWVQQCLRLLEGFPAEAEEQVATRRTSVGGVQLPNYLHAGVVQARFGDLG
;
A
#
# COMPACT_ATOMS: atom_id res chain seq x y z
N MET A 1 6.01 -21.02 21.88
CA MET A 1 5.03 -21.17 20.78
C MET A 1 4.83 -19.80 20.17
N SER A 2 5.52 -19.51 19.05
CA SER A 2 5.32 -18.25 18.34
C SER A 2 3.97 -18.30 17.66
N ASN A 3 3.04 -17.45 18.09
CA ASN A 3 1.77 -17.27 17.39
C ASN A 3 2.13 -16.86 15.95
N PRO A 4 1.73 -17.59 14.89
CA PRO A 4 1.93 -17.08 13.55
C PRO A 4 1.13 -15.78 13.47
N THR A 5 1.83 -14.66 13.35
CA THR A 5 1.21 -13.35 13.20
C THR A 5 0.30 -13.44 11.98
N ARG A 6 -1.01 -13.60 12.20
CA ARG A 6 -2.01 -13.76 11.14
C ARG A 6 -1.88 -12.57 10.20
N SER A 7 -1.48 -12.81 8.96
CA SER A 7 -1.57 -11.80 7.91
C SER A 7 -3.04 -11.61 7.54
N ALA A 8 -3.45 -10.36 7.35
CA ALA A 8 -4.80 -10.03 6.92
C ALA A 8 -5.09 -10.62 5.53
N SER A 9 -6.35 -10.96 5.28
CA SER A 9 -6.82 -11.25 3.92
C SER A 9 -6.88 -9.96 3.09
N THR A 10 -6.98 -10.12 1.77
CA THR A 10 -7.21 -8.99 0.85
C THR A 10 -8.53 -8.28 1.17
N ASP A 11 -9.58 -9.02 1.52
CA ASP A 11 -10.88 -8.44 1.91
C ASP A 11 -10.79 -7.62 3.20
N GLU A 12 -10.03 -8.11 4.20
CA GLU A 12 -9.81 -7.38 5.45
C GLU A 12 -9.04 -6.08 5.20
N LEU A 13 -8.02 -6.13 4.33
CA LEU A 13 -7.26 -4.95 3.93
C LEU A 13 -8.11 -3.96 3.11
N GLU A 14 -8.99 -4.45 2.23
CA GLU A 14 -9.88 -3.60 1.45
C GLU A 14 -10.91 -2.90 2.35
N ALA A 15 -11.47 -3.60 3.34
CA ALA A 15 -12.34 -2.97 4.33
C ALA A 15 -11.62 -1.86 5.12
N VAL A 16 -10.35 -2.07 5.47
CA VAL A 16 -9.51 -1.04 6.11
C VAL A 16 -9.28 0.14 5.15
N PHE A 17 -8.96 -0.15 3.89
CA PHE A 17 -8.75 0.86 2.86
C PHE A 17 -9.98 1.76 2.68
N GLN A 18 -11.18 1.18 2.54
CA GLN A 18 -12.41 1.94 2.34
C GLN A 18 -12.70 2.87 3.52
N ARG A 19 -12.43 2.43 4.75
CA ARG A 19 -12.55 3.27 5.95
C ARG A 19 -11.53 4.41 5.93
N GLU A 20 -10.27 4.10 5.66
CA GLU A 20 -9.18 5.07 5.65
C GLU A 20 -9.33 6.09 4.53
N LEU A 21 -9.91 5.72 3.39
CA LEU A 21 -10.14 6.64 2.28
C LEU A 21 -10.98 7.87 2.68
N VAL A 22 -11.87 7.70 3.67
CA VAL A 22 -12.72 8.77 4.20
C VAL A 22 -12.05 9.51 5.38
N THR A 23 -11.25 8.81 6.20
CA THR A 23 -10.72 9.37 7.46
C THR A 23 -9.28 9.87 7.38
N ASP A 24 -8.42 9.17 6.64
CA ASP A 24 -7.00 9.47 6.47
C ASP A 24 -6.50 8.93 5.11
N ARG A 25 -6.43 9.81 4.12
CA ARG A 25 -5.99 9.46 2.76
C ARG A 25 -4.55 8.96 2.69
N TRP A 26 -3.68 9.39 3.62
CA TRP A 26 -2.30 8.90 3.64
C TRP A 26 -2.29 7.45 4.13
N ALA A 27 -3.07 7.17 5.17
CA ALA A 27 -3.27 5.80 5.62
C ALA A 27 -3.85 4.92 4.49
N ALA A 28 -4.82 5.44 3.72
CA ALA A 28 -5.36 4.72 2.56
C ALA A 28 -4.29 4.42 1.51
N ALA A 29 -3.35 5.33 1.24
CA ALA A 29 -2.26 5.11 0.28
C ALA A 29 -1.32 3.98 0.73
N GLU A 30 -0.96 3.94 2.02
CA GLU A 30 -0.18 2.86 2.64
C GLU A 30 -0.91 1.52 2.58
N THR A 31 -2.23 1.51 2.83
CA THR A 31 -3.05 0.28 2.73
C THR A 31 -3.19 -0.18 1.29
N ALA A 32 -3.30 0.74 0.32
CA ALA A 32 -3.30 0.39 -1.11
C ALA A 32 -1.97 -0.26 -1.54
N PHE A 33 -0.83 0.23 -1.04
CA PHE A 33 0.46 -0.43 -1.26
C PHE A 33 0.49 -1.84 -0.65
N ALA A 34 -0.06 -2.00 0.55
CA ALA A 34 -0.15 -3.30 1.21
C ALA A 34 -1.03 -4.29 0.42
N LEU A 35 -2.18 -3.84 -0.09
CA LEU A 35 -3.07 -4.60 -0.96
C LEU A 35 -2.36 -5.04 -2.25
N ALA A 36 -1.69 -4.10 -2.93
CA ALA A 36 -0.92 -4.41 -4.14
C ALA A 36 0.12 -5.50 -3.89
N SER A 37 0.86 -5.40 -2.78
CA SER A 37 1.85 -6.41 -2.39
C SER A 37 1.20 -7.75 -2.08
N ARG A 38 0.07 -7.75 -1.38
CA ARG A 38 -0.66 -8.96 -1.00
C ARG A 38 -1.20 -9.71 -2.21
N HIS A 39 -1.81 -9.01 -3.18
CA HIS A 39 -2.26 -9.64 -4.43
C HIS A 39 -1.09 -10.18 -5.25
N ARG A 40 0.05 -9.48 -5.26
CA ARG A 40 1.27 -9.99 -5.89
C ARG A 40 1.77 -11.28 -5.23
N ASP A 41 1.79 -11.35 -3.90
CA ASP A 41 2.19 -12.56 -3.17
C ASP A 41 1.25 -13.75 -3.46
N LEU A 42 -0.03 -13.46 -3.75
CA LEU A 42 -1.03 -14.41 -4.20
C LEU A 42 -0.98 -14.70 -5.72
N THR A 43 0.01 -14.15 -6.45
CA THR A 43 0.18 -14.24 -7.91
C THR A 43 -0.97 -13.63 -8.73
N ASP A 44 -1.82 -12.84 -8.09
CA ASP A 44 -2.90 -12.08 -8.73
C ASP A 44 -2.37 -10.73 -9.23
N TRP A 45 -1.68 -10.78 -10.36
CA TRP A 45 -1.06 -9.60 -10.97
C TRP A 45 -2.06 -8.56 -11.45
N SER A 46 -3.29 -9.00 -11.81
CA SER A 46 -4.33 -8.08 -12.28
C SER A 46 -4.77 -7.16 -11.14
N ALA A 47 -5.22 -7.74 -10.02
CA ALA A 47 -5.64 -6.95 -8.88
C ALA A 47 -4.46 -6.19 -8.25
N SER A 48 -3.26 -6.78 -8.25
CA SER A 48 -2.05 -6.07 -7.80
C SER A 48 -1.85 -4.76 -8.56
N ARG A 49 -1.96 -4.78 -9.90
CA ARG A 49 -1.83 -3.58 -10.75
C ARG A 49 -2.93 -2.54 -10.47
N GLU A 50 -4.16 -2.97 -10.26
CA GLU A 50 -5.27 -2.06 -9.92
C GLU A 50 -5.00 -1.32 -8.60
N TRP A 51 -4.51 -2.04 -7.59
CA TRP A 51 -4.14 -1.43 -6.31
C TRP A 51 -2.91 -0.54 -6.40
N VAL A 52 -1.93 -0.87 -7.27
CA VAL A 52 -0.82 0.03 -7.56
C VAL A 52 -1.33 1.34 -8.16
N GLN A 53 -2.20 1.29 -9.17
CA GLN A 53 -2.77 2.49 -9.77
C GLN A 53 -3.54 3.32 -8.74
N GLN A 54 -4.30 2.67 -7.86
CA GLN A 54 -5.02 3.35 -6.79
C GLN A 54 -4.07 4.01 -5.78
N CYS A 55 -2.97 3.34 -5.42
CA CYS A 55 -1.93 3.91 -4.57
C CYS A 55 -1.31 5.17 -5.21
N LEU A 56 -0.95 5.09 -6.50
CA LEU A 56 -0.38 6.24 -7.24
C LEU A 56 -1.36 7.41 -7.30
N ARG A 57 -2.64 7.17 -7.62
CA ARG A 57 -3.68 8.22 -7.64
C ARG A 57 -3.84 8.92 -6.28
N LEU A 58 -3.69 8.19 -5.18
CA LEU A 58 -3.74 8.79 -3.85
C LEU A 58 -2.51 9.65 -3.58
N LEU A 59 -1.32 9.17 -3.97
CA LEU A 59 -0.05 9.88 -3.79
C LEU A 59 0.04 11.18 -4.61
N GLU A 60 -0.62 11.26 -5.77
CA GLU A 60 -0.75 12.52 -6.54
C GLU A 60 -1.41 13.65 -5.72
N GLY A 61 -2.18 13.31 -4.69
CA GLY A 61 -2.81 14.27 -3.79
C GLY A 61 -1.90 14.76 -2.64
N PHE A 62 -0.67 14.27 -2.52
CA PHE A 62 0.27 14.62 -1.46
C PHE A 62 1.53 15.31 -2.01
N PRO A 63 2.12 16.25 -1.25
CA PRO A 63 3.41 16.82 -1.61
C PRO A 63 4.51 15.75 -1.51
N ALA A 64 5.50 15.84 -2.39
CA ALA A 64 6.62 14.89 -2.48
C ALA A 64 7.97 15.60 -2.63
N GLU A 65 8.07 16.82 -2.09
CA GLU A 65 9.23 17.70 -2.20
C GLU A 65 10.26 17.44 -1.09
N ALA A 66 9.81 16.87 0.04
CA ALA A 66 10.64 16.56 1.19
C ALA A 66 10.44 15.11 1.68
N GLU A 67 11.49 14.53 2.27
CA GLU A 67 11.49 13.13 2.71
C GLU A 67 10.41 12.86 3.77
N GLU A 68 10.14 13.82 4.66
CA GLU A 68 9.14 13.67 5.72
C GLU A 68 7.71 13.60 5.16
N GLN A 69 7.48 14.15 3.96
CA GLN A 69 6.17 14.15 3.32
C GLN A 69 5.83 12.79 2.70
N VAL A 70 6.87 12.03 2.33
CA VAL A 70 6.73 10.69 1.74
C VAL A 70 7.01 9.57 2.73
N ALA A 71 7.43 9.89 3.96
CA ALA A 71 7.73 8.91 4.99
C ALA A 71 6.46 8.16 5.41
N THR A 72 6.51 6.83 5.42
CA THR A 72 5.40 6.03 5.94
C THR A 72 5.26 6.22 7.44
N ARG A 73 4.04 6.35 7.91
CA ARG A 73 3.68 6.46 9.34
C ARG A 73 3.58 5.09 10.02
N ARG A 74 3.45 4.03 9.24
CA ARG A 74 3.33 2.64 9.71
C ARG A 74 4.46 1.79 9.17
N THR A 75 4.92 0.83 9.97
CA THR A 75 5.91 -0.17 9.55
C THR A 75 5.26 -1.33 8.78
N SER A 76 4.00 -1.65 9.08
CA SER A 76 3.25 -2.69 8.37
C SER A 76 1.75 -2.45 8.42
N VAL A 77 1.04 -3.00 7.43
CA VAL A 77 -0.43 -3.00 7.36
C VAL A 77 -0.89 -4.43 7.06
N GLY A 78 -1.71 -5.00 7.93
CA GLY A 78 -2.19 -6.38 7.79
C GLY A 78 -1.08 -7.45 7.66
N GLY A 79 0.11 -7.17 8.21
CA GLY A 79 1.27 -8.05 8.11
C GLY A 79 2.15 -7.82 6.87
N VAL A 80 1.76 -6.94 5.95
CA VAL A 80 2.61 -6.51 4.83
C VAL A 80 3.54 -5.41 5.30
N GLN A 81 4.85 -5.59 5.08
CA GLN A 81 5.86 -4.58 5.40
C GLN A 81 5.78 -3.41 4.42
N LEU A 82 5.75 -2.20 4.95
CA LEU A 82 5.79 -0.98 4.17
C LEU A 82 7.24 -0.54 3.91
N PRO A 83 7.51 0.14 2.78
CA PRO A 83 8.78 0.83 2.59
C PRO A 83 8.88 2.01 3.56
N ASN A 84 10.09 2.44 3.92
CA ASN A 84 10.27 3.62 4.79
C ASN A 84 9.70 4.90 4.15
N TYR A 85 9.70 4.96 2.81
CA TYR A 85 9.19 6.07 2.01
C TYR A 85 8.23 5.53 0.96
N LEU A 86 7.09 6.19 0.80
CA LEU A 86 6.04 5.84 -0.14
C LEU A 86 5.80 7.02 -1.10
N HIS A 87 6.32 6.87 -2.31
CA HIS A 87 6.11 7.79 -3.43
C HIS A 87 6.12 7.02 -4.75
N ALA A 88 5.72 7.66 -5.85
CA ALA A 88 5.56 7.00 -7.14
C ALA A 88 6.78 6.17 -7.58
N GLY A 89 7.99 6.72 -7.43
CA GLY A 89 9.23 6.02 -7.75
C GLY A 89 9.46 4.72 -6.96
N VAL A 90 9.13 4.68 -5.66
CA VAL A 90 9.24 3.44 -4.86
C VAL A 90 8.20 2.41 -5.30
N VAL A 91 6.98 2.86 -5.57
CA VAL A 91 5.89 2.01 -6.04
C VAL A 91 6.28 1.36 -7.38
N GLN A 92 6.74 2.16 -8.34
CA GLN A 92 7.21 1.67 -9.65
C GLN A 92 8.43 0.74 -9.51
N ALA A 93 9.39 1.06 -8.64
CA ALA A 93 10.54 0.18 -8.41
C ALA A 93 10.14 -1.19 -7.82
N ARG A 94 9.07 -1.22 -7.01
CA ARG A 94 8.57 -2.45 -6.38
C ARG A 94 7.77 -3.30 -7.35
N PHE A 95 6.84 -2.72 -8.10
CA PHE A 95 5.88 -3.45 -8.91
C PHE A 95 6.24 -3.51 -10.40
N GLY A 96 7.27 -2.77 -10.82
CA GLY A 96 7.64 -2.60 -12.21
C GLY A 96 6.81 -1.50 -12.88
N ASP A 97 7.05 -1.33 -14.17
CA ASP A 97 6.25 -0.44 -14.99
C ASP A 97 4.86 -1.06 -15.23
N LEU A 98 3.80 -0.27 -15.08
CA LEU A 98 2.39 -0.73 -15.17
C LEU A 98 1.90 -0.90 -16.60
N GLY A 99 2.83 -1.12 -17.53
CA GLY A 99 2.61 -1.19 -18.99
C GLY A 99 1.44 -2.06 -19.41
#